data_AF-A0A166BFM7-F1
#
_entry.id   AF-A0A166BFM7-F1
#
_cell.length_a   1.000
_cell.length_b   1.000
_cell.length_c   1.000
_cell.angle_alpha   90.00
_cell.angle_beta   90.00
_cell.angle_gamma   90.00
#
_symmetry.space_group_name_H-M   'P 1'
#
loop_
_entity.id
_entity.type
_entity.pdbx_description
1 polymer ?
#
loop_
_entity_poly.entity_id
_entity_poly.type
_entity_poly.pdbx_seq_one_letter_code
_entity_poly.pdbx_strand_id
1 'polypeptide(L)'
;MPRSCAVCGAQTQKTCSGCTRKVYCGTICQSKDWIVHIIDCDNPGRWITPADRLASYIMGPENKLASDNETLFAYGFLTVASPQDSMSLKAVYTELFRDLHAKPSTIEKARLDGRLYAEIEATFRKAGNSVSKKNFSWVRAHPEVFGPKPEQSAARKTSDSVRLVIWKRIGAGPPSATVADMERGLEEWPKDKQFCFDFYFMVLAGGGPNLMAQEYYRKFGYCVFDDGDVTPPTSIAKVYGELIQKCTFDEFYKAFTSSSLVALMDRKGLKSARSKLPKEFTQVLSESPKNVSTIWCLKAFSMGQEILAERPEPPMLIPYGFTNCQSREEINQLMHFYARLFKDWKVSGSQLQTAAENDNIYEYVTRLPKVKIGKAEKPFLQRVLKTNNRCIFGEGASSATQWRCLNTWTYFMILRQIVCFLLYQRDTGERVDVMRGAGRASA
;
A
#
# COMPACT_ATOMS: atom_id res chain seq x y z
N MET A 1 -5.47 23.80 -29.50
CA MET A 1 -6.90 23.43 -29.52
C MET A 1 -7.51 23.78 -28.17
N PRO A 2 -8.67 24.46 -28.13
CA PRO A 2 -9.36 24.74 -26.87
C PRO A 2 -9.78 23.42 -26.21
N ARG A 3 -9.64 23.34 -24.89
CA ARG A 3 -9.99 22.18 -24.07
C ARG A 3 -11.19 22.56 -23.19
N SER A 4 -11.96 21.57 -22.74
CA SER A 4 -13.09 21.80 -21.84
C SER A 4 -12.65 21.88 -20.38
N CYS A 5 -13.19 22.85 -19.64
CA CYS A 5 -13.02 23.00 -18.20
C CYS A 5 -13.49 21.73 -17.47
N ALA A 6 -12.67 21.20 -16.55
CA ALA A 6 -12.96 19.98 -15.81
C ALA A 6 -14.19 20.07 -14.89
N VAL A 7 -14.64 21.29 -14.54
CA VAL A 7 -15.75 21.52 -13.60
C VAL A 7 -17.05 21.92 -14.29
N CYS A 8 -16.99 22.80 -15.29
CA CYS A 8 -18.19 23.36 -15.93
C CYS A 8 -18.30 23.11 -17.44
N GLY A 9 -17.33 22.41 -18.05
CA GLY A 9 -17.33 22.08 -19.48
C GLY A 9 -17.01 23.24 -20.44
N ALA A 10 -16.97 24.49 -19.95
CA ALA A 10 -16.68 25.67 -20.79
C ALA A 10 -15.31 25.57 -21.50
N GLN A 11 -15.24 26.06 -22.73
CA GLN A 11 -14.01 26.08 -23.52
C GLN A 11 -12.97 27.03 -22.91
N THR A 12 -11.73 26.56 -22.76
CA THR A 12 -10.64 27.32 -22.15
C THR A 12 -9.28 26.84 -22.66
N GLN A 13 -8.28 27.72 -22.57
CA GLN A 13 -6.87 27.37 -22.80
C GLN A 13 -6.06 27.36 -21.50
N LYS A 14 -6.66 27.79 -20.38
CA LYS A 14 -5.97 27.86 -19.09
C LYS A 14 -5.87 26.47 -18.47
N THR A 15 -4.69 26.18 -17.93
CA THR A 15 -4.38 24.93 -17.23
C THR A 15 -3.97 25.23 -15.80
N CYS A 16 -3.99 24.20 -14.94
CA CYS A 16 -3.42 24.29 -13.61
C CYS A 16 -1.92 24.63 -13.72
N SER A 17 -1.47 25.69 -13.07
CA SER A 17 -0.06 26.10 -13.06
C SER A 17 0.87 25.06 -12.44
N GLY A 18 0.34 24.20 -11.57
CA GLY A 18 1.12 23.17 -10.87
C GLY A 18 1.39 21.90 -11.68
N CYS A 19 0.50 21.50 -12.60
CA CYS A 19 0.63 20.24 -13.33
C CYS A 19 0.46 20.37 -14.85
N THR A 20 -0.12 21.46 -15.34
CA THR A 20 -0.51 21.68 -16.76
C THR A 20 -1.48 20.66 -17.38
N ARG A 21 -1.79 19.56 -16.68
CA ARG A 21 -2.68 18.48 -17.12
C ARG A 21 -4.16 18.84 -16.98
N LYS A 22 -4.56 19.38 -15.81
CA LYS A 22 -5.93 19.80 -15.56
C LYS A 22 -6.23 21.17 -16.16
N VAL A 23 -7.46 21.33 -16.62
CA VAL A 23 -7.92 22.46 -17.42
C VAL A 23 -9.07 23.16 -16.69
N TYR A 24 -8.98 24.47 -16.50
CA TYR A 24 -10.00 25.27 -15.82
C TYR A 24 -10.32 26.54 -16.61
N CYS A 25 -11.57 27.02 -16.56
CA CYS A 25 -11.91 28.32 -17.17
C CYS A 25 -11.44 29.51 -16.32
N GLY A 26 -11.21 29.29 -15.02
CA GLY A 26 -10.72 30.30 -14.09
C GLY A 26 -10.54 29.77 -12.67
N THR A 27 -10.12 30.67 -11.77
CA THR A 27 -9.79 30.36 -10.37
C THR A 27 -10.97 29.80 -9.59
N ILE A 28 -12.21 30.20 -9.90
CA ILE A 28 -13.41 29.68 -9.24
C ILE A 28 -13.57 28.17 -9.49
N CYS A 29 -13.42 27.72 -10.74
CA CYS A 29 -13.51 26.29 -11.06
C CYS A 29 -12.31 25.53 -10.49
N GLN A 30 -11.11 26.12 -10.56
CA GLN A 30 -9.93 25.52 -9.94
C GLN A 30 -10.11 25.31 -8.43
N SER A 31 -10.60 26.31 -7.70
CA SER A 31 -10.83 26.22 -6.26
C SER A 31 -11.90 25.18 -5.89
N LYS A 32 -12.93 25.00 -6.73
CA LYS A 32 -13.96 23.96 -6.52
C LYS A 32 -13.40 22.55 -6.68
N ASP A 33 -12.54 22.34 -7.67
CA ASP A 33 -11.92 21.04 -7.94
C ASP A 33 -10.70 20.77 -7.05
N TRP A 34 -10.14 21.80 -6.41
CA TRP A 34 -8.86 21.71 -5.70
C TRP A 34 -8.83 20.65 -4.61
N ILE A 35 -9.95 20.44 -3.92
CA ILE A 35 -10.09 19.43 -2.86
C ILE A 35 -9.83 18.00 -3.36
N VAL A 36 -10.04 17.74 -4.66
CA VAL A 36 -9.77 16.46 -5.31
C VAL A 36 -8.45 16.53 -6.10
N HIS A 37 -8.24 17.61 -6.86
CA HIS A 37 -7.08 17.77 -7.73
C HIS A 37 -5.73 17.89 -6.98
N ILE A 38 -5.73 18.33 -5.72
CA ILE A 38 -4.46 18.50 -4.99
C ILE A 38 -3.64 17.19 -4.91
N ILE A 39 -4.30 16.03 -4.92
CA ILE A 39 -3.66 14.71 -4.81
C ILE A 39 -2.91 14.32 -6.08
N ASP A 40 -3.40 14.71 -7.26
CA ASP A 40 -2.82 14.37 -8.57
C ASP A 40 -2.12 15.59 -9.23
N CYS A 41 -1.87 16.65 -8.48
CA CYS A 41 -1.12 17.81 -8.95
C CYS A 41 0.40 17.57 -8.80
N ASP A 42 1.16 17.83 -9.87
CA ASP A 42 2.62 17.63 -9.86
C ASP A 42 3.34 18.62 -8.94
N ASN A 43 2.84 19.85 -8.85
CA ASN A 43 3.35 20.89 -7.95
C ASN A 43 2.19 21.60 -7.22
N PRO A 44 1.68 21.03 -6.11
CA PRO A 44 0.56 21.60 -5.36
C PRO A 44 0.93 22.83 -4.51
N GLY A 45 2.21 23.22 -4.47
CA GLY A 45 2.69 24.39 -3.73
C GLY A 45 2.77 24.21 -2.20
N ARG A 46 2.37 23.03 -1.69
CA ARG A 46 2.52 22.63 -0.29
C ARG A 46 2.53 21.10 -0.16
N TRP A 47 2.95 20.60 1.00
CA TRP A 47 2.82 19.19 1.33
C TRP A 47 1.35 18.74 1.36
N ILE A 48 1.09 17.55 0.83
CA ILE A 48 -0.22 16.90 0.83
C ILE A 48 -0.39 16.17 2.16
N THR A 49 -1.37 16.58 2.96
CA THR A 49 -1.61 16.03 4.30
C THR A 49 -2.59 14.85 4.27
N PRO A 50 -2.65 14.04 5.34
CA PRO A 50 -3.70 13.04 5.51
C PRO A 50 -5.11 13.63 5.35
N ALA A 51 -5.37 14.85 5.85
CA ALA A 51 -6.66 15.51 5.66
C ALA A 51 -7.00 15.76 4.18
N ASP A 52 -6.01 16.10 3.35
CA ASP A 52 -6.23 16.31 1.91
C ASP A 52 -6.64 15.01 1.23
N ARG A 53 -5.97 13.90 1.60
CA ARG A 53 -6.29 12.57 1.08
C ARG A 53 -7.68 12.12 1.52
N LEU A 54 -8.03 12.34 2.79
CA LEU A 54 -9.37 12.10 3.31
C LEU A 54 -10.42 12.92 2.52
N ALA A 55 -10.19 14.22 2.38
CA ALA A 55 -11.13 15.10 1.70
C ALA A 55 -11.31 14.72 0.22
N SER A 56 -10.22 14.43 -0.49
CA SER A 56 -10.26 13.95 -1.86
C SER A 56 -11.02 12.63 -2.00
N TYR A 57 -10.96 11.75 -1.01
CA TYR A 57 -11.73 10.50 -1.03
C TYR A 57 -13.21 10.70 -0.79
N ILE A 58 -13.54 11.53 0.18
CA ILE A 58 -14.92 11.82 0.54
C ILE A 58 -15.63 12.56 -0.60
N MET A 59 -14.91 13.47 -1.26
CA MET A 59 -15.44 14.36 -2.30
C MET A 59 -15.21 13.88 -3.72
N GLY A 60 -14.28 12.94 -3.92
CA GLY A 60 -13.87 12.46 -5.24
C GLY A 60 -14.83 11.43 -5.84
N PRO A 61 -14.84 11.30 -7.18
CA PRO A 61 -15.66 10.31 -7.89
C PRO A 61 -15.15 8.86 -7.71
N GLU A 62 -13.93 8.68 -7.18
CA GLU A 62 -13.28 7.38 -7.01
C GLU A 62 -13.01 7.17 -5.51
N ASN A 63 -13.48 6.05 -4.95
CA ASN A 63 -13.32 5.65 -3.53
C ASN A 63 -11.84 5.27 -3.21
N LYS A 64 -10.91 6.22 -3.36
CA LYS A 64 -9.45 6.02 -3.30
C LYS A 64 -8.83 5.90 -1.90
N LEU A 65 -9.57 6.05 -0.80
CA LEU A 65 -8.98 5.99 0.56
C LEU A 65 -8.94 4.60 1.15
N ALA A 66 -9.55 3.61 0.52
CA ALA A 66 -9.60 2.25 1.06
C ALA A 66 -8.19 1.60 1.20
N SER A 67 -7.17 2.32 0.76
CA SER A 67 -5.76 2.00 0.82
C SER A 67 -4.90 2.88 1.72
N ASP A 68 -5.33 4.07 2.16
CA ASP A 68 -4.50 4.92 3.02
C ASP A 68 -4.79 4.64 4.49
N ASN A 69 -4.23 3.56 5.02
CA ASN A 69 -4.43 3.14 6.41
C ASN A 69 -3.97 4.22 7.41
N GLU A 70 -2.94 4.99 7.09
CA GLU A 70 -2.49 6.09 7.96
C GLU A 70 -3.58 7.14 8.07
N THR A 71 -4.16 7.56 6.94
CA THR A 71 -5.27 8.52 6.91
C THR A 71 -6.55 7.93 7.53
N LEU A 72 -6.91 6.68 7.20
CA LEU A 72 -8.08 6.00 7.77
C LEU A 72 -7.95 5.83 9.29
N PHE A 73 -6.76 5.54 9.78
CA PHE A 73 -6.48 5.47 11.21
C PHE A 73 -6.52 6.85 11.87
N ALA A 74 -5.83 7.83 11.28
CA ALA A 74 -5.74 9.19 11.78
C ALA A 74 -7.10 9.89 11.91
N TYR A 75 -8.09 9.46 11.14
CA TYR A 75 -9.45 9.99 11.12
C TYR A 75 -10.52 8.99 11.56
N GLY A 76 -10.11 7.91 12.24
CA GLY A 76 -11.01 7.04 12.98
C GLY A 76 -11.82 6.03 12.18
N PHE A 77 -11.62 5.94 10.86
CA PHE A 77 -12.24 4.91 10.02
C PHE A 77 -11.78 3.50 10.38
N LEU A 78 -10.54 3.36 10.85
CA LEU A 78 -10.05 2.11 11.40
C LEU A 78 -10.35 1.96 12.89
N THR A 79 -11.00 2.93 13.56
CA THR A 79 -11.28 2.86 15.02
C THR A 79 -12.73 2.57 15.35
N VAL A 80 -13.65 2.74 14.41
CA VAL A 80 -15.09 2.49 14.59
C VAL A 80 -15.43 1.00 14.69
N ALA A 81 -16.44 0.67 15.49
CA ALA A 81 -16.74 -0.71 15.87
C ALA A 81 -17.55 -1.50 14.83
N SER A 82 -18.22 -0.82 13.90
CA SER A 82 -19.13 -1.46 12.95
C SER A 82 -19.09 -0.84 11.54
N PRO A 83 -19.50 -1.58 10.50
CA PRO A 83 -19.70 -1.01 9.16
C PRO A 83 -20.69 0.15 9.15
N GLN A 84 -21.70 0.10 10.03
CA GLN A 84 -22.69 1.17 10.16
C GLN A 84 -22.06 2.46 10.70
N ASP A 85 -21.14 2.35 11.66
CA ASP A 85 -20.38 3.48 12.19
C ASP A 85 -19.40 4.03 11.16
N SER A 86 -18.79 3.17 10.34
CA SER A 86 -17.96 3.61 9.21
C SER A 86 -18.76 4.43 8.20
N MET A 87 -20.00 4.01 7.88
CA MET A 87 -20.90 4.78 7.01
C MET A 87 -21.31 6.12 7.66
N SER A 88 -21.60 6.13 8.97
CA SER A 88 -21.91 7.36 9.70
C SER A 88 -20.72 8.33 9.72
N LEU A 89 -19.52 7.83 9.98
CA LEU A 89 -18.28 8.62 9.95
C LEU A 89 -17.99 9.19 8.54
N LYS A 90 -18.22 8.39 7.49
CA LYS A 90 -18.16 8.88 6.10
C LYS A 90 -19.15 10.02 5.87
N ALA A 91 -20.39 9.88 6.36
CA ALA A 91 -21.41 10.92 6.22
C ALA A 91 -21.04 12.21 6.98
N VAL A 92 -20.44 12.09 8.17
CA VAL A 92 -19.92 13.23 8.96
C VAL A 92 -18.85 13.98 8.17
N TYR A 93 -17.82 13.30 7.66
CA TYR A 93 -16.78 13.98 6.88
C TYR A 93 -17.31 14.53 5.55
N THR A 94 -18.30 13.86 4.94
CA THR A 94 -18.95 14.37 3.73
C THR A 94 -19.62 15.72 4.00
N GLU A 95 -20.41 15.81 5.06
CA GLU A 95 -21.06 17.05 5.43
C GLU A 95 -20.05 18.12 5.84
N LEU A 96 -19.01 17.74 6.57
CA LEU A 96 -17.95 18.65 7.03
C LEU A 96 -17.24 19.34 5.84
N PHE A 97 -16.86 18.59 4.80
CA PHE A 97 -16.16 19.14 3.64
C PHE A 97 -17.09 19.77 2.60
N ARG A 98 -18.21 19.11 2.28
CA ARG A 98 -19.11 19.56 1.21
C ARG A 98 -20.01 20.69 1.66
N ASP A 99 -20.65 20.53 2.81
CA ASP A 99 -21.80 21.33 3.22
C ASP A 99 -21.36 22.43 4.21
N LEU A 100 -20.38 22.13 5.08
CA LEU A 100 -19.82 23.08 6.05
C LEU A 100 -18.51 23.74 5.59
N HIS A 101 -17.99 23.34 4.42
CA HIS A 101 -16.81 23.92 3.79
C HIS A 101 -15.57 23.97 4.70
N ALA A 102 -15.41 22.99 5.59
CA ALA A 102 -14.23 22.88 6.41
C ALA A 102 -12.99 22.67 5.51
N LYS A 103 -11.92 23.42 5.77
CA LYS A 103 -10.68 23.27 5.01
C LYS A 103 -9.90 22.05 5.53
N PRO A 104 -9.40 21.17 4.64
CA PRO A 104 -8.57 20.03 5.05
C PRO A 104 -7.38 20.46 5.93
N SER A 105 -6.73 21.58 5.61
CA SER A 105 -5.63 22.13 6.42
C SER A 105 -6.02 22.46 7.87
N THR A 106 -7.25 22.94 8.09
CA THR A 106 -7.76 23.23 9.44
C THR A 106 -8.01 21.94 10.20
N ILE A 107 -8.59 20.94 9.53
CA ILE A 107 -8.84 19.62 10.10
C ILE A 107 -7.53 18.90 10.45
N GLU A 108 -6.51 18.99 9.60
CA GLU A 108 -5.18 18.44 9.91
C GLU A 108 -4.54 19.13 11.11
N LYS A 109 -4.58 20.47 11.16
CA LYS A 109 -4.03 21.22 12.29
C LYS A 109 -4.72 20.84 13.59
N ALA A 110 -6.05 20.79 13.61
CA ALA A 110 -6.81 20.37 14.78
C ALA A 110 -6.47 18.94 15.22
N ARG A 111 -6.24 18.02 14.28
CA ARG A 111 -5.78 16.66 14.57
C ARG A 111 -4.41 16.63 15.22
N LEU A 112 -3.42 17.32 14.63
CA LEU A 112 -2.07 17.40 15.16
C LEU A 112 -2.03 18.03 16.57
N ASP A 113 -2.92 18.99 16.83
CA ASP A 113 -3.09 19.63 18.13
C ASP A 113 -3.87 18.77 19.14
N GLY A 114 -4.35 17.57 18.77
CA GLY A 114 -5.19 16.73 19.62
C GLY A 114 -6.59 17.29 19.89
N ARG A 115 -7.05 18.24 19.08
CA ARG A 115 -8.33 18.97 19.21
C ARG A 115 -9.33 18.64 18.10
N LEU A 116 -9.15 17.52 17.39
CA LEU A 116 -9.98 17.15 16.24
C LEU A 116 -11.47 17.08 16.60
N TYR A 117 -11.82 16.40 17.69
CA TYR A 117 -13.21 16.33 18.17
C TYR A 117 -13.80 17.73 18.39
N ALA A 118 -13.08 18.58 19.12
CA ALA A 118 -13.53 19.92 19.48
C ALA A 118 -13.74 20.80 18.23
N GLU A 119 -12.86 20.69 17.23
CA GLU A 119 -12.98 21.41 15.96
C GLU A 119 -14.21 20.96 15.17
N ILE A 120 -14.43 19.65 15.05
CA ILE A 120 -15.60 19.10 14.36
C ILE A 120 -16.88 19.53 15.09
N GLU A 121 -16.94 19.35 16.42
CA GLU A 121 -18.12 19.73 17.21
C GLU A 121 -18.42 21.23 17.09
N ALA A 122 -17.40 22.09 17.19
CA ALA A 122 -17.55 23.53 17.03
C ALA A 122 -18.07 23.91 15.63
N THR A 123 -17.59 23.23 14.60
CA THR A 123 -18.04 23.45 13.20
C THR A 123 -19.52 23.12 13.05
N PHE A 124 -19.97 21.98 13.58
CA PHE A 124 -21.38 21.59 13.55
C PHE A 124 -22.26 22.54 14.38
N ARG A 125 -21.82 22.94 15.58
CA ARG A 125 -22.56 23.89 16.43
C ARG A 125 -22.74 25.25 15.75
N LYS A 126 -21.69 25.75 15.09
CA LYS A 126 -21.72 27.04 14.37
C LYS A 126 -22.72 27.03 13.20
N ALA A 127 -22.89 25.88 12.55
CA ALA A 127 -23.82 25.72 11.43
C ALA A 127 -25.30 25.66 11.88
N GLY A 128 -25.59 25.25 13.12
CA GLY A 128 -26.92 25.36 13.71
C GLY A 128 -27.95 24.48 13.00
N ASN A 129 -29.03 25.07 12.47
CA ASN A 129 -30.13 24.30 11.85
C ASN A 129 -29.81 23.78 10.43
N SER A 130 -28.69 24.16 9.83
CA SER A 130 -28.31 23.69 8.49
C SER A 130 -27.66 22.31 8.49
N VAL A 131 -27.33 21.73 9.66
CA VAL A 131 -26.69 20.41 9.75
C VAL A 131 -27.67 19.25 9.86
N SER A 132 -27.25 18.10 9.39
CA SER A 132 -27.87 16.81 9.64
C SER A 132 -27.85 16.51 11.14
N LYS A 133 -29.03 16.53 11.75
CA LYS A 133 -29.23 16.14 13.16
C LYS A 133 -28.69 14.73 13.43
N LYS A 134 -28.80 13.82 12.46
CA LYS A 134 -28.28 12.45 12.56
C LYS A 134 -26.76 12.44 12.69
N ASN A 135 -26.07 13.14 11.79
CA ASN A 135 -24.61 13.16 11.77
C ASN A 135 -24.06 13.86 13.01
N PHE A 136 -24.66 15.00 13.40
CA PHE A 136 -24.23 15.71 14.60
C PHE A 136 -24.47 14.92 15.88
N SER A 137 -25.60 14.19 15.98
CA SER A 137 -25.86 13.30 17.11
C SER A 137 -24.84 12.17 17.19
N TRP A 138 -24.45 11.60 16.05
CA TRP A 138 -23.40 10.57 15.98
C TRP A 138 -22.04 11.12 16.45
N VAL A 139 -21.63 12.31 15.99
CA VAL A 139 -20.39 12.96 16.45
C VAL A 139 -20.37 13.08 17.97
N ARG A 140 -21.46 13.56 18.57
CA ARG A 140 -21.56 13.74 20.03
C ARG A 140 -21.55 12.43 20.81
N ALA A 141 -22.01 11.34 20.20
CA ALA A 141 -22.02 10.01 20.81
C ALA A 141 -20.67 9.30 20.72
N HIS A 142 -19.77 9.74 19.83
CA HIS A 142 -18.51 9.06 19.52
C HIS A 142 -17.26 9.95 19.63
N PRO A 143 -17.03 10.66 20.75
CA PRO A 143 -15.82 11.48 20.93
C PRO A 143 -14.52 10.66 20.88
N GLU A 144 -14.57 9.39 21.27
CA GLU A 144 -13.43 8.45 21.28
C GLU A 144 -12.84 8.18 19.89
N VAL A 145 -13.63 8.34 18.83
CA VAL A 145 -13.18 8.16 17.44
C VAL A 145 -12.18 9.25 17.01
N PHE A 146 -12.27 10.43 17.64
CA PHE A 146 -11.50 11.62 17.28
C PHE A 146 -10.44 11.99 18.34
N GLY A 147 -10.28 11.17 19.38
CA GLY A 147 -9.41 11.43 20.51
C GLY A 147 -7.93 11.06 20.27
N PRO A 148 -6.99 11.70 20.99
CA PRO A 148 -5.58 11.36 20.89
C PRO A 148 -5.29 10.12 21.75
N LYS A 149 -5.41 8.90 21.18
CA LYS A 149 -4.66 7.68 21.60
C LYS A 149 -4.98 6.44 20.73
N PRO A 150 -4.00 5.95 19.93
CA PRO A 150 -4.09 4.67 19.20
C PRO A 150 -4.38 3.46 20.10
N GLU A 151 -3.81 3.48 21.31
CA GLU A 151 -3.76 2.35 22.24
C GLU A 151 -5.11 2.01 22.90
N GLN A 152 -6.06 2.94 22.89
CA GLN A 152 -7.37 2.77 23.54
C GLN A 152 -8.54 2.76 22.55
N SER A 153 -8.26 2.81 21.25
CA SER A 153 -9.27 2.80 20.20
C SER A 153 -10.14 1.54 20.28
N ALA A 154 -11.43 1.68 20.02
CA ALA A 154 -12.37 0.56 20.03
C ALA A 154 -11.96 -0.54 19.03
N ALA A 155 -11.36 -0.16 17.90
CA ALA A 155 -10.83 -1.14 16.95
C ALA A 155 -9.56 -1.85 17.40
N ARG A 156 -8.64 -1.21 18.14
CA ARG A 156 -7.51 -1.95 18.73
C ARG A 156 -8.03 -2.98 19.73
N LYS A 157 -8.97 -2.61 20.59
CA LYS A 157 -9.64 -3.55 21.51
C LYS A 157 -10.36 -4.69 20.77
N THR A 158 -11.00 -4.39 19.64
CA THR A 158 -11.66 -5.40 18.79
C THR A 158 -10.65 -6.31 18.10
N SER A 159 -9.55 -5.76 17.58
CA SER A 159 -8.44 -6.52 17.00
C SER A 159 -7.80 -7.44 18.04
N ASP A 160 -7.48 -6.91 19.22
CA ASP A 160 -6.85 -7.66 20.31
C ASP A 160 -7.77 -8.75 20.85
N SER A 161 -9.09 -8.52 20.89
CA SER A 161 -10.05 -9.55 21.29
C SER A 161 -10.11 -10.69 20.27
N VAL A 162 -10.12 -10.40 18.96
CA VAL A 162 -10.08 -11.42 17.91
C VAL A 162 -8.74 -12.17 17.93
N ARG A 163 -7.62 -11.48 18.05
CA ARG A 163 -6.29 -12.10 18.20
C ARG A 163 -6.25 -13.02 19.41
N LEU A 164 -6.81 -12.60 20.56
CA LEU A 164 -6.86 -13.41 21.77
C LEU A 164 -7.73 -14.67 21.60
N VAL A 165 -8.85 -14.58 20.88
CA VAL A 165 -9.67 -15.76 20.53
C VAL A 165 -8.86 -16.74 19.69
N ILE A 166 -8.12 -16.26 18.69
CA ILE A 166 -7.25 -17.10 17.86
C ILE A 166 -6.14 -17.72 18.70
N TRP A 167 -5.48 -16.95 19.56
CA TRP A 167 -4.43 -17.40 20.47
C TRP A 167 -4.88 -18.57 21.34
N LYS A 168 -6.07 -18.47 21.95
CA LYS A 168 -6.67 -19.56 22.73
C LYS A 168 -7.01 -20.76 21.85
N ARG A 169 -7.59 -20.51 20.67
CA ARG A 169 -8.03 -21.55 19.73
C ARG A 169 -6.87 -22.41 19.21
N ILE A 170 -5.70 -21.82 18.99
CA ILE A 170 -4.51 -22.56 18.54
C ILE A 170 -3.78 -23.26 19.69
N GLY A 171 -4.28 -23.15 20.93
CA GLY A 171 -3.67 -23.76 22.11
C GLY A 171 -2.40 -23.06 22.61
N ALA A 172 -2.17 -21.81 22.20
CA ALA A 172 -0.96 -21.07 22.59
C ALA A 172 -1.01 -20.49 24.01
N GLY A 173 -2.19 -20.49 24.65
CA GLY A 173 -2.36 -20.10 26.05
C GLY A 173 -3.58 -20.75 26.69
N PRO A 174 -3.72 -20.67 28.02
CA PRO A 174 -4.86 -21.23 28.73
C PRO A 174 -6.17 -20.50 28.34
N PRO A 175 -7.35 -21.11 28.58
CA PRO A 175 -8.64 -20.45 28.34
C PRO A 175 -8.81 -19.10 29.07
N SER A 176 -8.15 -18.95 30.22
CA SER A 176 -8.10 -17.73 31.04
C SER A 176 -7.12 -16.66 30.54
N ALA A 177 -6.36 -16.92 29.47
CA ALA A 177 -5.35 -15.98 28.97
C ALA A 177 -5.95 -14.60 28.66
N THR A 178 -5.18 -13.56 28.98
CA THR A 178 -5.47 -12.16 28.73
C THR A 178 -4.74 -11.66 27.49
N VAL A 179 -5.06 -10.44 27.02
CA VAL A 179 -4.32 -9.78 25.93
C VAL A 179 -2.84 -9.63 26.29
N ALA A 180 -2.53 -9.26 27.54
CA ALA A 180 -1.15 -9.11 27.99
C ALA A 180 -0.39 -10.45 27.99
N ASP A 181 -1.04 -11.57 28.30
CA ASP A 181 -0.42 -12.90 28.22
C ASP A 181 -0.11 -13.29 26.78
N MET A 182 -1.03 -12.98 25.85
CA MET A 182 -0.83 -13.17 24.42
C MET A 182 0.32 -12.31 23.90
N GLU A 183 0.38 -11.02 24.25
CA GLU A 183 1.44 -10.11 23.81
C GLU A 183 2.82 -10.62 24.25
N ARG A 184 2.99 -11.00 25.52
CA ARG A 184 4.25 -11.60 26.01
C ARG A 184 4.59 -12.90 25.29
N GLY A 185 3.60 -13.78 25.08
CA GLY A 185 3.81 -15.04 24.37
C GLY A 185 4.21 -14.82 22.89
N LEU A 186 3.67 -13.79 22.24
CA LEU A 186 4.05 -13.42 20.88
C LEU A 186 5.48 -12.89 20.82
N GLU A 187 5.93 -12.09 21.80
CA GLU A 187 7.30 -11.58 21.86
C GLU A 187 8.35 -12.69 21.93
N GLU A 188 8.05 -13.78 22.64
CA GLU A 188 8.93 -14.95 22.78
C GLU A 188 8.97 -15.83 21.51
N TRP A 189 7.97 -15.73 20.63
CA TRP A 189 7.91 -16.56 19.42
C TRP A 189 8.94 -16.15 18.37
N PRO A 190 9.47 -17.10 17.57
CA PRO A 190 10.23 -16.77 16.36
C PRO A 190 9.42 -15.88 15.42
N LYS A 191 10.09 -14.96 14.71
CA LYS A 191 9.42 -13.99 13.81
C LYS A 191 8.56 -14.65 12.74
N ASP A 192 9.02 -15.76 12.15
CA ASP A 192 8.23 -16.51 11.17
C ASP A 192 6.94 -17.12 11.77
N LYS A 193 6.95 -17.44 13.08
CA LYS A 193 5.79 -17.95 13.82
C LYS A 193 4.81 -16.82 14.14
N GLN A 194 5.31 -15.66 14.57
CA GLN A 194 4.51 -14.43 14.71
C GLN A 194 3.83 -14.07 13.38
N PHE A 195 4.58 -14.14 12.27
CA PHE A 195 4.09 -13.88 10.92
C PHE A 195 2.94 -14.82 10.51
N CYS A 196 3.04 -16.12 10.82
CA CYS A 196 1.94 -17.06 10.57
C CYS A 196 0.70 -16.77 11.43
N PHE A 197 0.89 -16.32 12.66
CA PHE A 197 -0.20 -15.94 13.56
C PHE A 197 -0.95 -14.70 13.05
N ASP A 198 -0.22 -13.68 12.63
CA ASP A 198 -0.79 -12.47 12.03
C ASP A 198 -1.55 -12.81 10.75
N PHE A 199 -1.04 -13.76 9.94
CA PHE A 199 -1.78 -14.26 8.78
C PHE A 199 -3.09 -14.97 9.15
N TYR A 200 -3.10 -15.82 10.20
CA TYR A 200 -4.33 -16.44 10.71
C TYR A 200 -5.36 -15.37 11.10
N PHE A 201 -4.93 -14.31 11.77
CA PHE A 201 -5.76 -13.17 12.10
C PHE A 201 -6.33 -12.49 10.84
N MET A 202 -5.50 -12.19 9.84
CA MET A 202 -5.96 -11.56 8.58
C MET A 202 -7.00 -12.42 7.85
N VAL A 203 -6.79 -13.73 7.77
CA VAL A 203 -7.74 -14.65 7.10
C VAL A 203 -9.06 -14.74 7.88
N LEU A 204 -9.02 -14.88 9.20
CA LEU A 204 -10.22 -15.07 10.01
C LEU A 204 -11.00 -13.77 10.23
N ALA A 205 -10.33 -12.61 10.29
CA ALA A 205 -10.97 -11.32 10.49
C ALA A 205 -11.43 -10.66 9.17
N GLY A 206 -10.69 -10.87 8.07
CA GLY A 206 -10.89 -10.12 6.82
C GLY A 206 -10.78 -10.93 5.53
N GLY A 207 -10.68 -12.26 5.59
CA GLY A 207 -10.55 -13.12 4.41
C GLY A 207 -9.14 -13.19 3.80
N GLY A 208 -8.17 -12.49 4.38
CA GLY A 208 -6.75 -12.56 4.01
C GLY A 208 -6.08 -11.20 3.85
N PRO A 209 -4.79 -11.19 3.49
CA PRO A 209 -4.03 -9.98 3.22
C PRO A 209 -4.51 -9.29 1.93
N ASN A 210 -4.43 -7.96 1.94
CA ASN A 210 -4.61 -7.10 0.77
C ASN A 210 -3.27 -6.45 0.37
N LEU A 211 -3.29 -5.56 -0.63
CA LEU A 211 -2.09 -4.87 -1.12
C LEU A 211 -1.33 -4.06 -0.05
N MET A 212 -1.96 -3.69 1.06
CA MET A 212 -1.29 -2.97 2.16
C MET A 212 -0.38 -3.88 2.97
N ALA A 213 -0.78 -5.13 3.15
CA ALA A 213 0.00 -6.15 3.84
C ALA A 213 0.96 -6.83 2.86
N GLN A 214 1.78 -6.06 2.15
CA GLN A 214 2.52 -6.53 0.97
C GLN A 214 3.33 -7.81 1.21
N GLU A 215 3.98 -7.92 2.36
CA GLU A 215 4.78 -9.08 2.69
C GLU A 215 3.93 -10.35 2.77
N TYR A 216 2.77 -10.27 3.42
CA TYR A 216 1.79 -11.36 3.50
C TYR A 216 1.16 -11.65 2.13
N TYR A 217 0.82 -10.58 1.39
CA TYR A 217 0.22 -10.65 0.06
C TYR A 217 1.12 -11.44 -0.91
N ARG A 218 2.45 -11.23 -0.83
CA ARG A 218 3.43 -11.99 -1.62
C ARG A 218 3.66 -13.40 -1.06
N LYS A 219 4.01 -13.52 0.23
CA LYS A 219 4.45 -14.80 0.83
C LYS A 219 3.34 -15.86 0.88
N PHE A 220 2.07 -15.45 0.88
CA PHE A 220 0.92 -16.35 0.84
C PHE A 220 0.25 -16.42 -0.54
N GLY A 221 0.86 -15.87 -1.59
CA GLY A 221 0.42 -16.05 -2.98
C GLY A 221 -0.81 -15.26 -3.39
N TYR A 222 -1.24 -14.25 -2.62
CA TYR A 222 -2.33 -13.37 -3.04
C TYR A 222 -1.92 -12.45 -4.21
N CYS A 223 -0.62 -12.24 -4.42
CA CYS A 223 -0.07 -11.45 -5.53
C CYS A 223 -0.36 -11.96 -6.94
N VAL A 224 -0.77 -13.22 -7.08
CA VAL A 224 -1.05 -13.82 -8.39
C VAL A 224 -2.41 -13.41 -8.96
N PHE A 225 -3.31 -12.91 -8.11
CA PHE A 225 -4.65 -12.51 -8.52
C PHE A 225 -4.64 -11.09 -9.10
N ASP A 226 -5.62 -10.81 -9.96
CA ASP A 226 -5.70 -9.56 -10.73
C ASP A 226 -6.53 -8.47 -10.04
N ASP A 227 -6.89 -8.72 -8.78
CA ASP A 227 -7.76 -7.85 -8.00
C ASP A 227 -6.88 -6.84 -7.27
N GLY A 228 -6.70 -5.68 -7.90
CA GLY A 228 -6.21 -4.46 -7.25
C GLY A 228 -7.20 -3.87 -6.23
N ASP A 229 -8.17 -4.67 -5.77
CA ASP A 229 -9.20 -4.27 -4.84
C ASP A 229 -8.81 -4.56 -3.38
N VAL A 230 -9.49 -3.83 -2.50
CA VAL A 230 -9.30 -3.84 -1.04
C VAL A 230 -9.68 -5.21 -0.45
N THR A 231 -10.56 -5.94 -1.12
CA THR A 231 -11.09 -7.22 -0.68
C THR A 231 -10.29 -8.38 -1.28
N PRO A 232 -9.79 -9.32 -0.45
CA PRO A 232 -9.08 -10.49 -0.95
C PRO A 232 -9.99 -11.36 -1.85
N PRO A 233 -9.45 -12.03 -2.89
CA PRO A 233 -10.28 -12.86 -3.76
C PRO A 233 -10.95 -13.99 -2.98
N THR A 234 -12.26 -14.15 -3.15
CA THR A 234 -13.08 -15.09 -2.36
C THR A 234 -12.59 -16.54 -2.46
N SER A 235 -12.01 -16.92 -3.58
CA SER A 235 -11.53 -18.28 -3.85
C SER A 235 -10.31 -18.67 -2.99
N ILE A 236 -9.30 -17.80 -2.88
CA ILE A 236 -8.12 -18.02 -2.04
C ILE A 236 -8.45 -17.89 -0.55
N ALA A 237 -9.31 -16.93 -0.20
CA ALA A 237 -9.82 -16.76 1.17
C ALA A 237 -10.48 -18.05 1.68
N LYS A 238 -11.30 -18.69 0.84
CA LYS A 238 -11.94 -19.96 1.15
C LYS A 238 -10.93 -21.09 1.36
N VAL A 239 -9.91 -21.22 0.48
CA VAL A 239 -8.89 -22.27 0.60
C VAL A 239 -8.09 -22.12 1.89
N TYR A 240 -7.63 -20.92 2.24
CA TYR A 240 -6.91 -20.69 3.49
C TYR A 240 -7.83 -20.84 4.71
N GLY A 241 -9.06 -20.33 4.64
CA GLY A 241 -10.06 -20.51 5.70
C GLY A 241 -10.31 -21.99 6.00
N GLU A 242 -10.52 -22.82 4.99
CA GLU A 242 -10.68 -24.27 5.17
C GLU A 242 -9.41 -24.96 5.66
N LEU A 243 -8.23 -24.52 5.19
CA LEU A 243 -6.95 -25.07 5.65
C LEU A 243 -6.75 -24.83 7.15
N ILE A 244 -6.98 -23.60 7.61
CA ILE A 244 -6.87 -23.20 9.02
C ILE A 244 -7.78 -24.05 9.91
N GLN A 245 -8.93 -24.47 9.40
CA GLN A 245 -9.89 -25.31 10.13
C GLN A 245 -9.47 -26.79 10.17
N LYS A 246 -8.65 -27.25 9.23
CA LYS A 246 -8.28 -28.66 9.05
C LYS A 246 -6.86 -29.00 9.54
N CYS A 247 -6.03 -28.01 9.84
CA CYS A 247 -4.67 -28.21 10.35
C CYS A 247 -4.45 -27.54 11.70
N THR A 248 -3.48 -28.03 12.44
CA THR A 248 -2.98 -27.34 13.64
C THR A 248 -2.12 -26.14 13.23
N PHE A 249 -2.00 -25.16 14.11
CA PHE A 249 -1.15 -23.99 13.85
C PHE A 249 0.32 -24.38 13.63
N ASP A 250 0.84 -25.36 14.38
CA ASP A 250 2.21 -25.82 14.20
C ASP A 250 2.42 -26.58 12.87
N GLU A 251 1.43 -27.33 12.38
CA GLU A 251 1.47 -27.92 11.03
C GLU A 251 1.57 -26.83 9.96
N PHE A 252 0.75 -25.77 10.10
CA PHE A 252 0.76 -24.64 9.18
C PHE A 252 2.09 -23.90 9.20
N TYR A 253 2.57 -23.52 10.39
CA TYR A 253 3.84 -22.82 10.58
C TYR A 253 5.04 -23.60 10.02
N LYS A 254 5.10 -24.91 10.29
CA LYS A 254 6.12 -25.79 9.72
C LYS A 254 6.01 -25.87 8.21
N ALA A 255 4.80 -25.96 7.67
CA ALA A 255 4.59 -25.99 6.22
C ALA A 255 4.98 -24.68 5.54
N PHE A 256 4.70 -23.54 6.17
CA PHE A 256 5.11 -22.23 5.68
C PHE A 256 6.64 -22.10 5.63
N THR A 257 7.32 -22.34 6.75
CA THR A 257 8.78 -22.19 6.86
C THR A 257 9.57 -23.15 5.96
N SER A 258 8.98 -24.29 5.59
CA SER A 258 9.58 -25.31 4.71
C SER A 258 9.11 -25.25 3.26
N SER A 259 8.37 -24.21 2.84
CA SER A 259 7.81 -24.10 1.47
C SER A 259 6.94 -25.29 1.06
N SER A 260 6.19 -25.87 2.01
CA SER A 260 5.38 -27.07 1.80
C SER A 260 3.87 -26.85 2.06
N LEU A 261 3.41 -25.59 2.03
CA LEU A 261 1.98 -25.25 2.16
C LEU A 261 1.10 -25.95 1.12
N VAL A 262 1.58 -26.08 -0.13
CA VAL A 262 0.88 -26.81 -1.19
C VAL A 262 0.67 -28.28 -0.80
N ALA A 263 1.72 -28.93 -0.28
CA ALA A 263 1.64 -30.31 0.18
C ALA A 263 0.71 -30.45 1.38
N LEU A 264 0.72 -29.47 2.30
CA LEU A 264 -0.22 -29.44 3.43
C LEU A 264 -1.67 -29.30 2.95
N MET A 265 -1.97 -28.38 2.03
CA MET A 265 -3.30 -28.24 1.43
C MET A 265 -3.79 -29.55 0.82
N ASP A 266 -2.94 -30.23 0.05
CA ASP A 266 -3.27 -31.50 -0.58
C ASP A 266 -3.54 -32.60 0.46
N ARG A 267 -2.69 -32.72 1.50
CA ARG A 267 -2.88 -33.67 2.61
C ARG A 267 -4.15 -33.41 3.42
N LYS A 268 -4.60 -32.16 3.52
CA LYS A 268 -5.85 -31.77 4.19
C LYS A 268 -7.07 -31.82 3.26
N GLY A 269 -6.95 -32.42 2.07
CA GLY A 269 -8.05 -32.67 1.14
C GLY A 269 -8.43 -31.46 0.28
N LEU A 270 -7.60 -30.42 0.22
CA LEU A 270 -7.90 -29.17 -0.49
C LEU A 270 -7.32 -29.12 -1.92
N LYS A 271 -6.74 -30.22 -2.41
CA LYS A 271 -6.11 -30.30 -3.74
C LYS A 271 -7.05 -29.85 -4.87
N SER A 272 -8.31 -30.30 -4.84
CA SER A 272 -9.30 -29.94 -5.86
C SER A 272 -9.63 -28.45 -5.85
N ALA A 273 -9.82 -27.86 -4.66
CA ALA A 273 -10.08 -26.42 -4.53
C ALA A 273 -8.87 -25.58 -4.94
N ARG A 274 -7.66 -25.96 -4.49
CA ARG A 274 -6.39 -25.32 -4.85
C ARG A 274 -6.12 -25.37 -6.36
N SER A 275 -6.41 -26.49 -7.02
CA SER A 275 -6.13 -26.66 -8.46
C SER A 275 -7.00 -25.78 -9.36
N LYS A 276 -8.07 -25.18 -8.82
CA LYS A 276 -8.89 -24.17 -9.50
C LYS A 276 -8.29 -22.75 -9.43
N LEU A 277 -7.30 -22.53 -8.58
CA LEU A 277 -6.58 -21.27 -8.48
C LEU A 277 -5.55 -21.15 -9.62
N PRO A 278 -5.05 -19.93 -9.94
CA PRO A 278 -4.00 -19.74 -10.94
C PRO A 278 -2.78 -20.63 -10.67
N LYS A 279 -2.12 -21.12 -11.73
CA LYS A 279 -0.96 -22.04 -11.58
C LYS A 279 0.18 -21.36 -10.82
N GLU A 280 0.34 -20.07 -11.05
CA GLU A 280 1.29 -19.19 -10.38
C GLU A 280 1.11 -19.20 -8.86
N PHE A 281 -0.10 -19.44 -8.34
CA PHE A 281 -0.33 -19.57 -6.90
C PHE A 281 0.53 -20.69 -6.30
N THR A 282 0.53 -21.84 -6.97
CA THR A 282 1.31 -23.01 -6.53
C THR A 282 2.80 -22.75 -6.69
N GLN A 283 3.21 -22.03 -7.74
CA GLN A 283 4.60 -21.62 -7.94
C GLN A 283 5.09 -20.75 -6.79
N VAL A 284 4.36 -19.68 -6.44
CA VAL A 284 4.74 -18.78 -5.35
C VAL A 284 4.85 -19.52 -4.02
N LEU A 285 3.91 -20.41 -3.70
CA LEU A 285 3.96 -21.18 -2.44
C LEU A 285 5.05 -22.26 -2.40
N SER A 286 5.61 -22.62 -3.55
CA SER A 286 6.75 -23.54 -3.64
C SER A 286 8.09 -22.83 -3.48
N GLU A 287 8.11 -21.50 -3.61
CA GLU A 287 9.30 -20.68 -3.35
C GLU A 287 9.55 -20.55 -1.83
N SER A 288 10.78 -20.18 -1.47
CA SER A 288 11.08 -19.84 -0.08
C SER A 288 10.34 -18.56 0.32
N PRO A 289 9.63 -18.51 1.46
CA PRO A 289 9.04 -17.26 1.94
C PRO A 289 10.06 -16.14 2.11
N LYS A 290 11.34 -16.47 2.30
CA LYS A 290 12.44 -15.50 2.41
C LYS A 290 12.90 -14.94 1.08
N ASN A 291 12.61 -15.63 -0.02
CA ASN A 291 13.15 -15.37 -1.35
C ASN A 291 12.06 -15.47 -2.44
N VAL A 292 10.89 -14.87 -2.19
CA VAL A 292 9.82 -14.81 -3.19
C VAL A 292 10.28 -13.94 -4.37
N SER A 293 9.96 -14.36 -5.59
CA SER A 293 10.38 -13.68 -6.82
C SER A 293 10.06 -12.17 -6.80
N THR A 294 11.02 -11.37 -7.26
CA THR A 294 10.95 -9.90 -7.22
C THR A 294 9.85 -9.33 -8.12
N ILE A 295 9.32 -10.12 -9.06
CA ILE A 295 8.20 -9.70 -9.92
C ILE A 295 6.96 -9.38 -9.09
N TRP A 296 6.76 -10.09 -7.98
CA TRP A 296 5.62 -9.84 -7.11
C TRP A 296 5.80 -8.55 -6.32
N CYS A 297 7.04 -8.13 -6.06
CA CYS A 297 7.35 -6.81 -5.53
C CYS A 297 7.06 -5.73 -6.58
N LEU A 298 7.49 -5.93 -7.84
CA LEU A 298 7.18 -5.01 -8.94
C LEU A 298 5.66 -4.87 -9.14
N LYS A 299 4.92 -5.99 -9.17
CA LYS A 299 3.48 -5.99 -9.36
C LYS A 299 2.78 -5.25 -8.21
N ALA A 300 3.10 -5.57 -6.96
CA ALA A 300 2.54 -4.88 -5.80
C ALA A 300 2.85 -3.37 -5.82
N PHE A 301 4.08 -2.99 -6.15
CA PHE A 301 4.48 -1.59 -6.26
C PHE A 301 3.75 -0.84 -7.39
N SER A 302 3.67 -1.46 -8.56
CA SER A 302 3.06 -0.85 -9.74
C SER A 302 1.54 -0.74 -9.62
N MET A 303 0.89 -1.70 -8.95
CA MET A 303 -0.56 -1.67 -8.69
C MET A 303 -0.91 -0.80 -7.48
N GLY A 304 0.00 -0.66 -6.51
CA GLY A 304 -0.21 0.10 -5.29
C GLY A 304 0.13 1.59 -5.39
N GLN A 305 0.22 2.16 -6.59
CA GLN A 305 0.53 3.58 -6.83
C GLN A 305 -0.40 4.55 -6.07
N GLU A 306 -1.66 4.14 -5.86
CA GLU A 306 -2.67 4.92 -5.16
C GLU A 306 -2.78 4.58 -3.67
N ILE A 307 -1.95 3.63 -3.20
CA ILE A 307 -2.19 2.83 -2.01
C ILE A 307 -1.01 2.86 -1.03
N LEU A 308 0.22 2.90 -1.53
CA LEU A 308 1.42 2.69 -0.74
C LEU A 308 2.08 4.03 -0.37
N ALA A 309 2.19 4.30 0.93
CA ALA A 309 2.96 5.44 1.44
C ALA A 309 4.48 5.25 1.28
N GLU A 310 4.94 3.99 1.26
CA GLU A 310 6.35 3.63 1.20
C GLU A 310 6.73 3.05 -0.17
N ARG A 311 7.87 3.49 -0.70
CA ARG A 311 8.47 2.89 -1.89
C ARG A 311 9.13 1.55 -1.50
N PRO A 312 8.99 0.49 -2.30
CA PRO A 312 9.70 -0.76 -2.06
C PRO A 312 11.20 -0.49 -2.03
N GLU A 313 11.94 -1.35 -1.34
CA GLU A 313 13.39 -1.22 -1.32
C GLU A 313 13.93 -1.20 -2.76
N PRO A 314 14.77 -0.21 -3.11
CA PRO A 314 15.34 -0.06 -4.45
C PRO A 314 15.88 -1.33 -5.12
N PRO A 315 16.49 -2.30 -4.41
CA PRO A 315 17.12 -3.47 -5.03
C PRO A 315 16.13 -4.36 -5.79
N MET A 316 14.89 -4.45 -5.32
CA MET A 316 13.88 -5.33 -5.91
C MET A 316 13.45 -4.87 -7.31
N LEU A 317 13.69 -3.60 -7.64
CA LEU A 317 13.31 -2.98 -8.90
C LEU A 317 14.43 -2.97 -9.95
N ILE A 318 15.66 -3.31 -9.56
CA ILE A 318 16.83 -3.39 -10.45
C ILE A 318 16.54 -4.27 -11.67
N PRO A 319 15.93 -5.48 -11.53
CA PRO A 319 15.69 -6.35 -12.68
C PRO A 319 14.77 -5.77 -13.75
N TYR A 320 14.09 -4.67 -13.45
CA TYR A 320 13.00 -4.13 -14.25
C TYR A 320 13.30 -2.77 -14.86
N GLY A 321 14.57 -2.34 -14.82
CA GLY A 321 15.04 -1.16 -15.53
C GLY A 321 14.97 0.15 -14.75
N PHE A 322 14.55 0.13 -13.48
CA PHE A 322 14.43 1.36 -12.68
C PHE A 322 15.77 2.04 -12.42
N THR A 323 16.88 1.30 -12.39
CA THR A 323 18.23 1.86 -12.28
C THR A 323 18.70 2.60 -13.53
N ASN A 324 18.03 2.39 -14.67
CA ASN A 324 18.31 3.07 -15.92
C ASN A 324 17.55 4.41 -16.05
N CYS A 325 16.62 4.69 -15.13
CA CYS A 325 15.93 5.98 -15.09
C CYS A 325 16.87 7.08 -14.57
N GLN A 326 16.84 8.24 -15.20
CA GLN A 326 17.71 9.37 -14.89
C GLN A 326 17.03 10.44 -14.04
N SER A 327 15.70 10.39 -13.92
CA SER A 327 14.93 11.36 -13.17
C SER A 327 13.73 10.71 -12.47
N ARG A 328 13.11 11.48 -11.56
CA ARG A 328 11.90 11.04 -10.85
C ARG A 328 10.72 10.88 -11.81
N GLU A 329 10.65 11.72 -12.83
CA GLU A 329 9.64 11.68 -13.89
C GLU A 329 9.76 10.39 -14.69
N GLU A 330 10.99 9.97 -15.02
CA GLU A 330 11.23 8.69 -15.70
C GLU A 330 10.86 7.48 -14.84
N ILE A 331 11.22 7.50 -13.55
CA ILE A 331 10.80 6.46 -12.59
C ILE A 331 9.28 6.36 -12.57
N ASN A 332 8.60 7.51 -12.47
CA ASN A 332 7.14 7.55 -12.47
C ASN A 332 6.58 7.02 -13.80
N GLN A 333 7.13 7.43 -14.94
CA GLN A 333 6.69 6.96 -16.26
C GLN A 333 6.83 5.44 -16.40
N LEU A 334 7.98 4.87 -16.01
CA LEU A 334 8.21 3.42 -16.04
C LEU A 334 7.25 2.68 -15.09
N MET A 335 7.00 3.24 -13.92
CA MET A 335 6.05 2.70 -12.95
C MET A 335 4.61 2.66 -13.54
N HIS A 336 4.16 3.73 -14.19
CA HIS A 336 2.85 3.77 -14.87
C HIS A 336 2.76 2.77 -16.03
N PHE A 337 3.86 2.56 -16.75
CA PHE A 337 3.93 1.54 -17.78
C PHE A 337 3.72 0.13 -17.21
N TYR A 338 4.39 -0.23 -16.11
CA TYR A 338 4.16 -1.51 -15.44
C TYR A 338 2.75 -1.64 -14.85
N ALA A 339 2.18 -0.55 -14.33
CA ALA A 339 0.78 -0.56 -13.88
C ALA A 339 -0.17 -0.92 -15.04
N ARG A 340 0.01 -0.33 -16.23
CA ARG A 340 -0.76 -0.67 -17.45
C ARG A 340 -0.55 -2.12 -17.87
N LEU A 341 0.69 -2.65 -17.79
CA LEU A 341 0.99 -4.05 -18.09
C LEU A 341 0.19 -5.02 -17.23
N PHE A 342 0.15 -4.82 -15.91
CA PHE A 342 -0.57 -5.72 -15.01
C PHE A 342 -2.08 -5.45 -14.99
N LYS A 343 -2.51 -4.18 -14.96
CA LYS A 343 -3.91 -3.81 -14.78
C LYS A 343 -4.72 -3.90 -16.07
N ASP A 344 -4.23 -3.28 -17.14
CA ASP A 344 -5.01 -3.09 -18.38
C ASP A 344 -4.75 -4.22 -19.37
N TRP A 345 -3.48 -4.63 -19.51
CA TRP A 345 -3.08 -5.64 -20.48
C TRP A 345 -3.03 -7.07 -19.91
N LYS A 346 -3.18 -7.21 -18.58
CA LYS A 346 -3.21 -8.49 -17.86
C LYS A 346 -2.02 -9.38 -18.23
N VAL A 347 -0.83 -8.79 -18.32
CA VAL A 347 0.40 -9.52 -18.63
C VAL A 347 0.78 -10.39 -17.43
N SER A 348 1.10 -11.65 -17.69
CA SER A 348 1.51 -12.58 -16.65
C SER A 348 2.84 -12.15 -16.01
N GLY A 349 2.85 -12.08 -14.68
CA GLY A 349 4.06 -11.81 -13.90
C GLY A 349 5.14 -12.86 -14.15
N SER A 350 4.81 -14.15 -14.17
CA SER A 350 5.81 -15.21 -14.37
C SER A 350 6.51 -15.12 -15.73
N GLN A 351 5.77 -14.76 -16.79
CA GLN A 351 6.35 -14.54 -18.12
C GLN A 351 7.22 -13.28 -18.15
N LEU A 352 6.82 -12.22 -17.47
CA LEU A 352 7.60 -10.98 -17.37
C LEU A 352 8.88 -11.17 -16.54
N GLN A 353 8.83 -11.96 -15.46
CA GLN A 353 10.00 -12.39 -14.70
C GLN A 353 10.98 -13.15 -15.61
N THR A 354 10.48 -14.14 -16.36
CA THR A 354 11.29 -14.90 -17.31
C THR A 354 11.94 -13.95 -18.33
N ALA A 355 11.21 -12.94 -18.79
CA ALA A 355 11.76 -11.95 -19.72
C ALA A 355 12.86 -11.08 -19.08
N ALA A 356 12.67 -10.68 -17.81
CA ALA A 356 13.67 -9.96 -17.04
C ALA A 356 14.95 -10.78 -16.85
N GLU A 357 14.84 -12.05 -16.47
CA GLU A 357 15.97 -12.97 -16.30
C GLU A 357 16.79 -13.17 -17.59
N ASN A 358 16.16 -12.92 -18.75
CA ASN A 358 16.77 -13.05 -20.07
C ASN A 358 17.13 -11.72 -20.73
N ASP A 359 17.07 -10.60 -20.00
CA ASP A 359 17.37 -9.26 -20.50
C ASP A 359 16.59 -8.88 -21.77
N ASN A 360 15.35 -9.37 -21.89
CA ASN A 360 14.54 -9.23 -23.09
C ASN A 360 13.13 -8.67 -22.81
N ILE A 361 12.96 -7.91 -21.71
CA ILE A 361 11.67 -7.34 -21.30
C ILE A 361 11.04 -6.55 -22.45
N TYR A 362 11.82 -5.68 -23.11
CA TYR A 362 11.32 -4.83 -24.19
C TYR A 362 10.84 -5.63 -25.39
N GLU A 363 11.63 -6.62 -25.84
CA GLU A 363 11.30 -7.52 -26.95
C GLU A 363 10.08 -8.37 -26.61
N TYR A 364 9.97 -8.83 -25.37
CA TYR A 364 8.81 -9.58 -24.90
C TYR A 364 7.53 -8.74 -24.95
N VAL A 365 7.51 -7.56 -24.31
CA VAL A 365 6.30 -6.74 -24.23
C VAL A 365 5.86 -6.19 -25.59
N THR A 366 6.79 -5.89 -26.50
CA THR A 366 6.47 -5.40 -27.85
C THR A 366 5.85 -6.46 -28.76
N ARG A 367 6.07 -7.75 -28.49
CA ARG A 367 5.45 -8.87 -29.22
C ARG A 367 4.05 -9.19 -28.74
N LEU A 368 3.62 -8.67 -27.59
CA LEU A 368 2.30 -8.95 -27.04
C LEU A 368 1.22 -8.15 -27.82
N PRO A 369 0.23 -8.81 -28.44
CA PRO A 369 -0.74 -8.13 -29.30
C PRO A 369 -1.65 -7.14 -28.54
N LYS A 370 -1.80 -7.30 -27.22
CA LYS A 370 -2.59 -6.41 -26.37
C LYS A 370 -1.83 -5.14 -25.97
N VAL A 371 -0.50 -5.17 -26.02
CA VAL A 371 0.36 -4.08 -25.56
C VAL A 371 0.48 -3.02 -26.65
N LYS A 372 0.08 -1.80 -26.32
CA LYS A 372 0.13 -0.64 -27.23
C LYS A 372 1.11 0.38 -26.69
N ILE A 373 2.31 0.40 -27.26
CA ILE A 373 3.36 1.36 -26.92
C ILE A 373 3.32 2.53 -27.91
N GLY A 374 3.18 3.75 -27.39
CA GLY A 374 3.14 4.96 -28.21
C GLY A 374 4.49 5.24 -28.89
N LYS A 375 4.48 5.93 -30.05
CA LYS A 375 5.72 6.31 -30.75
C LYS A 375 6.70 7.10 -29.87
N ALA A 376 6.18 7.98 -29.01
CA ALA A 376 6.98 8.78 -28.08
C ALA A 376 7.48 7.97 -26.87
N GLU A 377 6.78 6.91 -26.49
CA GLU A 377 7.13 6.05 -25.35
C GLU A 377 8.20 5.01 -25.73
N LYS A 378 8.27 4.65 -27.01
CA LYS A 378 9.16 3.61 -27.55
C LYS A 378 10.65 3.83 -27.25
N PRO A 379 11.25 5.01 -27.52
CA PRO A 379 12.69 5.22 -27.27
C PRO A 379 13.01 5.19 -25.77
N PHE A 380 12.11 5.75 -24.95
CA PHE A 380 12.23 5.71 -23.49
C PHE A 380 12.27 4.26 -22.98
N LEU A 381 11.27 3.46 -23.32
CA LEU A 381 11.18 2.06 -22.87
C LEU A 381 12.34 1.20 -23.38
N GLN A 382 12.75 1.37 -24.64
CA GLN A 382 13.88 0.63 -25.20
C GLN A 382 15.18 0.90 -24.44
N ARG A 383 15.37 2.13 -23.95
CA ARG A 383 16.54 2.49 -23.13
C ARG A 383 16.42 1.94 -21.71
N VAL A 384 15.32 2.22 -21.01
CA VAL A 384 15.23 1.86 -19.58
C VAL A 384 15.06 0.36 -19.36
N LEU A 385 14.44 -0.37 -20.28
CA LEU A 385 14.25 -1.82 -20.18
C LEU A 385 15.44 -2.64 -20.71
N LYS A 386 16.53 -1.98 -21.15
CA LYS A 386 17.78 -2.65 -21.46
C LYS A 386 18.54 -2.98 -20.17
N THR A 387 18.21 -4.11 -19.58
CA THR A 387 18.80 -4.60 -18.33
C THR A 387 20.06 -5.44 -18.59
N ASN A 388 20.79 -5.76 -17.51
CA ASN A 388 21.96 -6.66 -17.55
C ASN A 388 21.86 -7.72 -16.44
N ASN A 389 20.66 -8.24 -16.24
CA ASN A 389 20.30 -9.19 -15.19
C ASN A 389 21.12 -10.48 -15.28
N ARG A 390 21.44 -10.97 -16.49
CA ARG A 390 22.34 -12.12 -16.65
C ARG A 390 23.74 -11.85 -16.11
N CYS A 391 24.24 -10.63 -16.23
CA CYS A 391 25.53 -10.24 -15.65
C CYS A 391 25.45 -10.08 -14.11
N ILE A 392 24.30 -9.65 -13.59
CA ILE A 392 24.10 -9.41 -12.14
C ILE A 392 23.85 -10.73 -11.39
N PHE A 393 23.04 -11.63 -11.97
CA PHE A 393 22.55 -12.84 -11.29
C PHE A 393 23.16 -14.14 -11.82
N GLY A 394 23.61 -14.17 -13.07
CA GLY A 394 23.94 -15.39 -13.80
C GLY A 394 22.74 -15.99 -14.53
N GLU A 395 22.99 -16.78 -15.58
CA GLU A 395 21.93 -17.46 -16.35
C GLU A 395 21.26 -18.56 -15.50
N GLY A 396 19.93 -18.59 -15.47
CA GLY A 396 19.15 -19.58 -14.70
C GLY A 396 19.22 -19.42 -13.18
N ALA A 397 19.63 -18.25 -12.68
CA ALA A 397 19.74 -18.00 -11.25
C ALA A 397 18.40 -18.16 -10.51
N SER A 398 18.38 -18.98 -9.46
CA SER A 398 17.21 -19.14 -8.58
C SER A 398 16.82 -17.83 -7.89
N SER A 399 15.56 -17.68 -7.45
CA SER A 399 15.13 -16.51 -6.68
C SER A 399 16.04 -16.24 -5.47
N ALA A 400 16.47 -17.29 -4.75
CA ALA A 400 17.39 -17.15 -3.63
C ALA A 400 18.77 -16.59 -4.03
N THR A 401 19.29 -17.01 -5.18
CA THR A 401 20.54 -16.46 -5.75
C THR A 401 20.35 -14.99 -6.13
N GLN A 402 19.25 -14.66 -6.81
CA GLN A 402 18.92 -13.28 -7.19
C GLN A 402 18.87 -12.37 -5.95
N TRP A 403 18.18 -12.79 -4.89
CA TRP A 403 18.12 -12.04 -3.63
C TRP A 403 19.48 -11.83 -2.96
N ARG A 404 20.34 -12.85 -2.94
CA ARG A 404 21.72 -12.71 -2.42
C ARG A 404 22.52 -11.69 -3.22
N CYS A 405 22.46 -11.75 -4.55
CA CYS A 405 23.12 -10.81 -5.43
C CYS A 405 22.59 -9.39 -5.23
N LEU A 406 21.28 -9.20 -5.17
CA LEU A 406 20.64 -7.90 -4.93
C LEU A 406 21.08 -7.29 -3.59
N ASN A 407 21.03 -8.06 -2.51
CA ASN A 407 21.45 -7.58 -1.19
C ASN A 407 22.94 -7.19 -1.17
N THR A 408 23.78 -7.99 -1.82
CA THR A 408 25.22 -7.71 -1.96
C THR A 408 25.46 -6.42 -2.75
N TRP A 409 24.80 -6.27 -3.90
CA TRP A 409 24.88 -5.06 -4.73
C TRP A 409 24.40 -3.81 -3.98
N THR A 410 23.35 -3.94 -3.18
CA THR A 410 22.83 -2.84 -2.35
C THR A 410 23.87 -2.37 -1.34
N TYR A 411 24.51 -3.31 -0.66
CA TYR A 411 25.58 -3.01 0.29
C TYR A 411 26.75 -2.29 -0.39
N PHE A 412 27.17 -2.75 -1.58
CA PHE A 412 28.19 -2.08 -2.37
C PHE A 412 27.79 -0.66 -2.82
N MET A 413 26.54 -0.46 -3.23
CA MET A 413 26.04 0.86 -3.64
C MET A 413 26.00 1.85 -2.46
N ILE A 414 25.53 1.40 -1.29
CA ILE A 414 25.53 2.20 -0.06
C ILE A 414 26.96 2.54 0.36
N LEU A 415 27.86 1.55 0.41
CA LEU A 415 29.27 1.76 0.73
C LEU A 415 29.92 2.76 -0.22
N ARG A 416 29.67 2.64 -1.52
CA ARG A 416 30.20 3.59 -2.51
C ARG A 416 29.69 5.00 -2.26
N GLN A 417 28.40 5.18 -1.95
CA GLN A 417 27.86 6.50 -1.63
C GLN A 417 28.49 7.09 -0.37
N ILE A 418 28.67 6.28 0.68
CA ILE A 418 29.36 6.69 1.90
C ILE A 418 30.80 7.10 1.59
N VAL A 419 31.54 6.31 0.82
CA VAL A 419 32.92 6.62 0.45
C VAL A 419 32.99 7.90 -0.40
N CYS A 420 32.12 8.07 -1.41
CA CYS A 420 32.05 9.29 -2.20
C CYS A 420 31.72 10.52 -1.35
N PHE A 421 30.80 10.37 -0.38
CA PHE A 421 30.45 11.43 0.55
C PHE A 421 31.62 11.79 1.48
N LEU A 422 32.30 10.80 2.03
CA LEU A 422 33.48 11.03 2.88
C LEU A 422 34.64 11.67 2.10
N LEU A 423 34.84 11.27 0.83
CA LEU A 423 35.81 11.92 -0.06
C LEU A 423 35.42 13.37 -0.38
N TYR A 424 34.13 13.63 -0.65
CA TYR A 424 33.63 14.98 -0.83
C TYR A 424 33.86 15.84 0.42
N GLN A 425 33.50 15.36 1.61
CA GLN A 425 33.73 16.08 2.87
C GLN A 425 35.22 16.35 3.13
N ARG A 426 36.10 15.41 2.76
CA ARG A 426 37.55 15.59 2.84
C ARG A 426 38.04 16.69 1.90
N ASP A 427 37.53 16.71 0.68
CA ASP A 427 37.99 17.62 -0.36
C ASP A 427 37.36 19.02 -0.22
N THR A 428 36.19 19.17 0.40
CA THR A 428 35.54 20.47 0.65
C THR A 428 35.72 21.02 2.06
N GLY A 429 36.14 20.19 3.02
CA GLY A 429 36.27 20.57 4.44
C GLY A 429 34.93 20.73 5.18
N GLU A 430 33.80 20.51 4.53
CA GLU A 430 32.47 20.56 5.15
C GLU A 430 32.18 19.26 5.90
N ARG A 431 32.26 19.28 7.25
CA ARG A 431 31.74 18.18 8.07
C ARG A 431 30.23 18.34 8.25
N VAL A 432 29.45 17.51 7.56
CA VAL A 432 28.02 17.32 7.82
C VAL A 432 27.89 16.15 8.79
N ASP A 433 27.43 16.43 10.01
CA ASP A 433 27.23 15.46 11.07
C ASP A 433 25.87 14.75 10.88
N VAL A 434 25.88 13.62 10.17
CA VAL A 434 24.67 12.88 9.78
C VAL A 434 24.00 12.18 10.99
N MET A 435 24.63 12.18 12.17
CA MET A 435 24.16 11.44 13.35
C MET A 435 23.47 12.30 14.43
N ARG A 436 23.31 13.63 14.25
CA ARG A 436 22.54 14.49 15.17
C ARG A 436 21.23 14.99 14.55
N GLY A 437 20.29 14.07 14.36
CA GLY A 437 18.90 14.37 14.06
C GLY A 437 17.99 14.32 15.30
N ALA A 438 18.25 15.12 16.34
CA ALA A 438 17.27 15.48 17.38
C ALA A 438 17.90 16.46 18.38
N GLY A 439 17.55 17.75 18.31
CA GLY A 439 18.04 18.73 19.27
C GLY A 439 17.48 20.14 19.05
N ARG A 440 16.26 20.35 19.55
CA ARG A 440 15.66 21.61 20.03
C ARG A 440 16.26 22.92 19.48
N ALA A 441 15.46 23.65 18.70
CA ALA A 441 15.58 25.09 18.62
C ALA A 441 14.58 25.73 19.60
N SER A 442 15.10 26.27 20.69
CA SER A 442 14.46 27.30 21.51
C SER A 442 15.08 28.63 21.14
N ALA A 443 14.27 29.54 20.61
CA ALA A 443 14.33 30.99 20.77
C ALA A 443 12.96 31.56 20.40
#